data_AF-A0A7X2MFR0-F1
#
_entry.id   AF-A0A7X2MFR0-F1
#
_cell.length_a   1.000
_cell.length_b   1.000
_cell.length_c   1.000
_cell.angle_alpha   90.00
_cell.angle_beta   90.00
_cell.angle_gamma   90.00
#
_symmetry.space_group_name_H-M   'P 1'
#
loop_
_entity.id
_entity.type
_entity.pdbx_description
1 polymer ?
#
loop_
_entity_poly.entity_id
_entity_poly.type
_entity_poly.pdbx_seq_one_letter_code
_entity_poly.pdbx_strand_id
1 'polypeptide(L)' 'DEGMDFYEDLADVVEDNILLQIPMQVLSVDEKRDDAVMPSGDDWSVIREEQLQKNNHKKDNIDPRLAKLKNFFDEDK' A
#
# COMPACT_ATOMS: atom_id res chain seq x y z
N ASP A 1 -23.14 26.57 -18.17
CA ASP A 1 -21.75 27.05 -18.21
C ASP A 1 -21.26 27.46 -16.84
N GLU A 2 -21.90 28.44 -16.17
CA GLU A 2 -21.43 28.98 -14.87
C GLU A 2 -21.28 27.98 -13.70
N GLY A 3 -21.86 26.78 -13.79
CA GLY A 3 -21.75 25.76 -12.73
C GLY A 3 -20.50 24.87 -12.83
N MET A 4 -19.79 24.89 -13.96
CA MET A 4 -18.53 24.16 -14.14
C MET A 4 -17.37 24.90 -13.47
N ASP A 5 -17.29 26.22 -13.67
CA ASP A 5 -16.21 27.06 -13.15
C ASP A 5 -16.13 27.02 -11.60
N PHE A 6 -17.28 26.98 -10.91
CA PHE A 6 -17.32 26.83 -9.44
C PHE A 6 -16.78 25.49 -8.95
N TYR A 7 -16.88 24.42 -9.76
CA TYR A 7 -16.40 23.10 -9.38
C TYR A 7 -14.90 22.96 -9.66
N GLU A 8 -14.39 23.61 -10.71
CA GLU A 8 -12.96 23.75 -11.00
C GLU A 8 -12.25 24.58 -9.91
N ASP A 9 -12.79 25.75 -9.54
CA ASP A 9 -12.22 26.58 -8.46
C ASP A 9 -12.17 25.83 -7.11
N LEU A 10 -13.19 25.03 -6.80
CA LEU A 10 -13.19 24.24 -5.56
C LEU A 10 -12.19 23.09 -5.63
N ALA A 11 -12.07 22.42 -6.77
CA ALA A 11 -11.11 21.34 -6.97
C ALA A 11 -9.67 21.87 -6.80
N ASP A 12 -9.35 23.02 -7.40
CA ASP A 12 -8.03 23.66 -7.30
C ASP A 12 -7.68 23.99 -5.84
N VAL A 13 -8.62 24.58 -5.09
CA VAL A 13 -8.41 24.93 -3.68
C VAL A 13 -8.23 23.68 -2.80
N VAL A 14 -8.95 22.60 -3.09
CA VAL A 14 -8.83 21.33 -2.37
C VAL A 14 -7.51 20.64 -2.71
N GLU A 15 -7.11 20.64 -3.97
CA GLU A 15 -5.82 20.09 -4.42
C GLU A 15 -4.66 20.81 -3.73
N ASP A 16 -4.65 22.13 -3.76
CA ASP A 16 -3.63 22.95 -3.08
C ASP A 16 -3.56 22.61 -1.58
N ASN A 17 -4.71 22.47 -0.92
CA ASN A 17 -4.73 22.13 0.51
C ASN A 17 -4.15 20.74 0.79
N ILE A 18 -4.46 19.76 -0.06
CA ILE A 18 -3.93 18.39 0.05
C ILE A 18 -2.42 18.40 -0.20
N LEU A 19 -1.96 19.09 -1.24
CA LEU A 19 -0.53 19.21 -1.57
C LEU A 19 0.27 19.85 -0.43
N LEU A 20 -0.27 20.90 0.20
CA LEU A 20 0.34 21.56 1.37
C LEU A 20 0.42 20.64 2.60
N GLN A 21 -0.42 19.62 2.69
CA GLN A 21 -0.44 18.67 3.80
C GLN A 21 0.45 17.46 3.57
N ILE A 22 1.09 17.29 2.41
CA ILE A 22 1.98 16.17 2.16
C ILE A 22 3.19 16.27 3.10
N PRO A 23 3.40 15.28 4.00
CA PRO A 23 4.52 15.31 4.92
C PRO A 23 5.85 15.13 4.17
N MET A 24 6.88 15.87 4.57
CA MET A 24 8.21 15.69 4.02
C MET A 24 8.77 14.30 4.37
N GLN A 25 9.17 13.54 3.35
CA GLN A 25 9.84 12.27 3.53
C GLN A 25 11.37 12.48 3.56
N VAL A 26 11.99 12.17 4.70
CA VAL A 26 13.46 12.25 4.86
C VAL A 26 14.03 10.84 4.87
N LEU A 27 14.68 10.47 3.77
CA LEU A 27 15.38 9.20 3.63
C LEU A 27 16.89 9.42 3.60
N SER A 28 17.64 8.53 4.24
CA SER A 28 19.09 8.45 4.10
C SER A 28 19.51 8.08 2.67
N VAL A 29 20.79 8.28 2.34
CA VAL A 29 21.33 7.93 1.02
C VAL A 29 21.19 6.44 0.72
N ASP A 30 21.32 5.59 1.75
CA ASP A 30 21.19 4.14 1.60
C ASP A 30 19.73 3.72 1.40
N GLU A 31 18.78 4.35 2.10
CA GLU A 31 17.34 4.05 1.98
C GLU A 31 16.73 4.49 0.63
N LYS A 32 17.33 5.47 -0.05
CA LYS A 32 16.89 5.92 -1.38
C LYS A 32 17.24 4.95 -2.51
N ARG A 33 18.04 3.92 -2.25
CA ARG A 33 18.44 2.97 -3.30
C ARG A 33 17.31 1.99 -3.60
N ASP A 34 17.15 1.65 -4.88
CA ASP A 34 16.20 0.64 -5.33
C ASP A 34 16.50 -0.77 -4.79
N ASP A 35 17.69 -1.01 -4.25
CA ASP A 35 18.08 -2.24 -3.57
C ASP A 35 18.18 -2.10 -2.05
N ALA A 36 17.72 -0.98 -1.49
CA ALA A 36 17.71 -0.75 -0.05
C ALA A 36 17.02 -1.92 0.67
N VAL A 37 17.62 -2.38 1.76
CA VAL A 37 17.05 -3.43 2.60
C VAL A 37 15.78 -2.90 3.24
N MET A 38 14.65 -3.54 2.96
CA MET A 38 13.38 -3.18 3.54
C MET A 38 13.31 -3.65 5.00
N PRO A 39 12.58 -2.93 5.88
CA PRO A 39 12.42 -3.33 7.26
C PRO A 39 11.86 -4.76 7.40
N SER A 40 12.34 -5.47 8.42
CA SER A 40 11.89 -6.81 8.79
C SER A 40 11.92 -7.01 10.30
N GLY A 41 11.03 -7.85 10.82
CA GLY A 41 11.04 -8.36 12.19
C GLY A 41 11.12 -9.90 12.20
N ASP A 42 10.91 -10.50 13.36
CA ASP A 42 11.05 -11.96 13.55
C ASP A 42 10.09 -12.76 12.65
N ASP A 43 8.85 -12.30 12.55
CA ASP A 43 7.78 -12.99 11.81
C ASP A 43 7.27 -12.20 10.58
N TRP A 44 7.86 -11.05 10.25
CA TRP A 44 7.41 -10.22 9.12
C TRP A 44 8.56 -9.59 8.34
N SER A 45 8.34 -9.36 7.05
CA SER A 45 9.27 -8.60 6.20
C SER A 45 8.47 -7.72 5.24
N VAL A 46 8.93 -6.50 5.03
CA VAL A 46 8.34 -5.61 4.04
C VAL A 46 8.89 -5.97 2.66
N ILE A 47 7.99 -6.21 1.72
CA ILE A 47 8.31 -6.40 0.31
C ILE A 47 7.78 -5.23 -0.50
N ARG A 48 8.48 -4.88 -1.58
CA ARG A 48 8.01 -3.84 -2.49
C ARG A 48 6.85 -4.33 -3.35
N GLU A 49 6.05 -3.39 -3.85
CA GLU A 49 4.93 -3.68 -4.74
C GLU A 49 5.40 -4.48 -5.97
N GLU A 50 6.54 -4.12 -6.57
CA GLU A 50 7.07 -4.82 -7.75
C GLU A 50 7.49 -6.27 -7.42
N GLN A 51 7.89 -6.53 -6.17
CA GLN A 51 8.19 -7.87 -5.69
C GLN A 51 6.91 -8.66 -5.42
N LEU A 52 5.87 -8.02 -4.87
CA LEU A 52 4.56 -8.63 -4.67
C LEU A 52 3.94 -9.11 -5.99
N GLN A 53 4.00 -8.28 -7.03
CA GLN A 53 3.48 -8.64 -8.35
C GLN A 53 4.17 -9.88 -8.94
N LYS A 54 5.48 -10.04 -8.70
CA LYS A 54 6.26 -11.24 -9.08
C LYS A 54 5.97 -12.46 -8.21
N ASN A 55 5.54 -12.25 -6.95
CA ASN A 55 5.27 -13.29 -5.97
C ASN A 55 3.84 -13.86 -6.03
N ASN A 56 2.98 -13.36 -6.93
CA ASN A 56 1.60 -13.87 -7.11
C ASN A 56 1.52 -15.39 -7.36
N HIS A 57 2.61 -16.04 -7.79
CA HIS A 57 2.73 -17.49 -7.96
C HIS A 57 2.82 -18.29 -6.64
N LYS A 58 3.08 -17.66 -5.48
CA LYS A 58 3.21 -18.35 -4.18
C LYS A 58 1.90 -18.52 -3.40
N LYS A 59 0.77 -17.98 -3.91
CA LYS A 59 -0.54 -18.01 -3.24
C LYS A 59 -1.11 -19.43 -3.04
N ASP A 60 -0.56 -20.42 -3.72
CA ASP A 60 -1.08 -21.80 -3.67
C ASP A 60 -0.60 -22.59 -2.43
N ASN A 61 0.44 -22.13 -1.72
CA ASN A 61 0.89 -22.76 -0.47
C ASN A 61 0.29 -22.04 0.74
N ILE A 62 -0.89 -22.49 1.16
CA ILE A 62 -1.50 -22.07 2.42
C ILE A 62 -0.62 -22.58 3.56
N ASP A 63 -0.14 -21.69 4.43
CA ASP A 63 0.62 -22.07 5.62
C ASP A 63 -0.19 -23.09 6.46
N PRO A 64 0.37 -24.26 6.82
CA PRO A 64 -0.30 -25.27 7.62
C PRO A 64 -0.92 -24.74 8.92
N ARG A 65 -0.34 -23.71 9.54
CA ARG A 65 -0.86 -23.07 10.76
C ARG A 65 -2.10 -22.22 10.48
N LEU A 66 -2.20 -21.65 9.28
CA LEU A 66 -3.31 -20.81 8.83
C LEU A 66 -4.36 -21.59 8.02
N ALA A 67 -4.14 -22.88 7.76
CA ALA A 67 -5.03 -23.73 6.98
C ALA A 67 -6.48 -23.77 7.51
N LYS A 68 -6.65 -23.66 8.83
CA LYS A 68 -7.97 -23.64 9.47
C LYS A 68 -8.78 -22.36 9.18
N LEU A 69 -8.11 -21.25 8.85
CA LEU A 69 -8.79 -19.98 8.52
C LEU A 69 -9.46 -20.02 7.14
N LYS A 70 -9.06 -20.93 6.25
CA LYS A 70 -9.65 -21.07 4.92
C LYS A 70 -11.16 -21.31 4.97
N ASN A 71 -11.60 -22.07 5.97
CA ASN A 71 -13.00 -22.49 6.13
C ASN A 71 -13.70 -21.71 7.24
N PHE A 72 -13.09 -20.63 7.76
CA PHE A 72 -13.59 -19.91 8.95
C PHE A 72 -14.96 -19.27 8.74
N PHE A 73 -15.34 -18.95 7.50
CA PHE A 73 -16.64 -18.37 7.15
C PHE A 73 -17.64 -19.39 6.58
N ASP A 74 -17.26 -20.66 6.47
CA ASP A 74 -18.14 -21.71 5.93
C ASP A 74 -19.10 -22.28 7.00
N GLU A 75 -18.92 -21.91 8.29
CA GLU A 75 -19.70 -22.42 9.43
C GLU A 75 -21.05 -21.70 9.65
N ASP A 76 -21.37 -20.66 8.86
CA ASP A 76 -22.63 -19.88 9.00
C ASP A 76 -23.73 -20.28 7.97
N LYS A 77 -23.78 -21.56 7.56
CA LYS A 77 -24.84 -22.10 6.67
C LYS A 77 -25.68 -23.19 7.31
#